data_AF-A0A7S3AXQ3-F1
#
_entry.id   AF-A0A7S3AXQ3-F1
#
_cell.length_a   1.000
_cell.length_b   1.000
_cell.length_c   1.000
_cell.angle_alpha   90.00
_cell.angle_beta   90.00
_cell.angle_gamma   90.00
#
_symmetry.space_group_name_H-M   'P 1'
#
loop_
_entity.id
_entity.type
_entity.pdbx_description
1 polymer ?
#
loop_
_entity_poly.entity_id
_entity_poly.type
_entity_poly.pdbx_seq_one_letter_code
_entity_poly.pdbx_strand_id
1 'polypeptide(L)'
;MTSTMDFAHHSHNVNEESTILLNSCICGNQALYLDCPKCIGCSGKYEFCCFQEAFCCTAGTDCMWCSAPEGQGICFQLGLGCCACACRMPRVCCKGQGHCCCCVDSYACPTDREVPCAITILGLTCCFRWGPRFACCNTQRQLRARGGPEPPSCETMSR
;
A
#
# COMPACT_ATOMS: atom_id res chain seq x y z
N MET A 1 30.76 9.71 -4.63
CA MET A 1 29.47 10.27 -4.18
C MET A 1 28.51 9.10 -4.03
N THR A 2 28.50 8.50 -2.84
CA THR A 2 27.73 7.31 -2.48
C THR A 2 26.36 7.76 -1.96
N SER A 3 25.36 7.76 -2.84
CA SER A 3 23.96 7.93 -2.43
C SER A 3 23.49 6.65 -1.76
N THR A 4 23.46 6.64 -0.43
CA THR A 4 22.70 5.67 0.37
C THR A 4 21.21 5.92 0.09
N MET A 5 20.68 5.31 -0.97
CA MET A 5 19.26 5.37 -1.29
C MET A 5 18.53 4.28 -0.50
N ASP A 6 17.74 4.73 0.46
CA ASP A 6 16.89 3.89 1.29
C ASP A 6 15.95 3.03 0.45
N PHE A 7 15.88 1.74 0.78
CA PHE A 7 14.90 0.76 0.26
C PHE A 7 13.44 1.24 0.38
N ALA A 8 13.20 2.23 1.26
CA ALA A 8 11.92 2.89 1.47
C ALA A 8 11.46 3.79 0.30
N HIS A 9 12.35 4.31 -0.56
CA HIS A 9 11.99 5.40 -1.48
C HIS A 9 11.76 5.04 -2.97
N HIS A 10 11.99 3.79 -3.40
CA HIS A 10 11.86 3.39 -4.82
C HIS A 10 10.53 2.74 -5.23
N SER A 11 9.46 2.93 -4.45
CA SER A 11 8.11 2.69 -4.98
C SER A 11 7.56 4.03 -5.43
N HIS A 12 7.11 4.11 -6.69
CA HIS A 12 6.21 5.17 -7.11
C HIS A 12 4.93 5.00 -6.30
N ASN A 13 4.88 5.66 -5.14
CA ASN A 13 3.75 5.59 -4.23
C ASN A 13 2.57 6.27 -4.91
N VAL A 14 1.63 5.47 -5.38
CA VAL A 14 0.38 5.98 -5.94
C VAL A 14 -0.32 6.74 -4.82
N ASN A 15 -0.68 8.00 -5.09
CA ASN A 15 -1.37 8.82 -4.11
C ASN A 15 -2.78 8.26 -3.88
N GLU A 16 -2.93 7.45 -2.82
CA GLU A 16 -4.16 6.75 -2.45
C GLU A 16 -5.36 7.69 -2.31
N GLU A 17 -5.12 8.94 -1.93
CA GLU A 17 -6.18 9.94 -1.77
C GLU A 17 -6.93 10.25 -3.06
N SER A 18 -6.27 10.09 -4.21
CA SER A 18 -6.81 10.39 -5.54
C SER A 18 -7.46 9.20 -6.23
N THR A 19 -7.37 8.00 -5.65
CA THR A 19 -7.87 6.77 -6.28
C THR A 19 -9.34 6.52 -5.96
N ILE A 20 -10.08 6.00 -6.94
CA ILE A 20 -11.50 5.65 -6.80
C ILE A 20 -11.58 4.20 -6.34
N LEU A 21 -12.13 3.93 -5.16
CA LEU A 21 -12.32 2.55 -4.71
C LEU A 21 -13.36 1.85 -5.59
N LEU A 22 -12.99 0.68 -6.13
CA LEU A 22 -13.86 -0.16 -6.93
C LEU A 22 -14.33 -1.37 -6.16
N ASN A 23 -13.40 -2.11 -5.55
CA ASN A 23 -13.70 -3.29 -4.77
C ASN A 23 -12.88 -3.25 -3.49
N SER A 24 -13.44 -3.74 -2.39
CA SER A 24 -12.69 -3.90 -1.17
C SER A 24 -13.30 -5.01 -0.35
N CYS A 25 -12.46 -5.73 0.39
CA CYS A 25 -12.88 -6.80 1.27
C CYS A 25 -12.00 -6.79 2.52
N ILE A 26 -12.58 -6.37 3.65
CA ILE A 26 -12.01 -6.43 5.02
C ILE A 26 -10.63 -5.77 5.14
N CYS A 27 -9.58 -6.41 4.66
CA CYS A 27 -8.19 -5.97 4.76
C CYS A 27 -7.56 -5.65 3.41
N GLY A 28 -8.30 -5.73 2.30
CA GLY A 28 -7.84 -5.44 0.96
C GLY A 28 -8.72 -4.44 0.23
N ASN A 29 -8.10 -3.52 -0.49
CA ASN A 29 -8.71 -2.47 -1.28
C ASN A 29 -8.18 -2.56 -2.72
N GLN A 30 -9.08 -2.42 -3.68
CA GLN A 30 -8.80 -2.27 -5.09
C GLN A 30 -9.39 -0.94 -5.55
N ALA A 31 -8.54 -0.10 -6.14
CA ALA A 31 -8.89 1.23 -6.57
C ALA A 31 -8.41 1.51 -8.00
N LEU A 32 -9.01 2.51 -8.65
CA LEU A 32 -8.56 3.03 -9.93
C LEU A 32 -7.70 4.28 -9.76
N TYR A 33 -6.56 4.27 -10.42
CA TYR A 33 -5.68 5.42 -10.62
C TYR A 33 -5.74 5.84 -12.09
N LEU A 34 -6.35 6.99 -12.36
CA LEU A 34 -6.66 7.47 -13.71
C LEU A 34 -5.72 8.59 -14.21
N ASP A 35 -4.56 8.75 -13.57
CA ASP A 35 -3.58 9.78 -13.91
C ASP A 35 -2.66 9.30 -15.06
N CYS A 36 -3.08 9.53 -16.30
CA CYS A 36 -2.28 9.22 -17.49
C CYS A 36 -1.25 10.32 -17.75
N PRO A 37 0.03 10.01 -18.07
CA PRO A 37 0.59 8.67 -18.37
C PRO A 37 1.20 7.94 -17.16
N LYS A 38 1.12 8.50 -15.94
CA LYS A 38 1.78 7.97 -14.74
C LYS A 38 1.22 6.63 -14.27
N CYS A 39 -0.01 6.32 -14.64
CA CYS A 39 -0.60 5.00 -14.39
C CYS A 39 0.05 3.90 -15.24
N ILE A 40 0.79 4.20 -16.31
CA ILE A 40 1.37 3.16 -17.18
C ILE A 40 2.64 2.58 -16.53
N GLY A 41 2.57 1.30 -16.18
CA GLY A 41 3.66 0.56 -15.55
C GLY A 41 3.15 -0.35 -14.45
N CYS A 42 4.07 -0.93 -13.70
CA CYS A 42 3.73 -1.57 -12.44
C CYS A 42 4.77 -1.21 -11.38
N SER A 43 4.32 -0.99 -10.17
CA SER A 43 5.20 -0.87 -9.01
C SER A 43 4.45 -1.32 -7.78
N GLY A 44 5.13 -2.06 -6.91
CA GLY A 44 4.54 -2.53 -5.67
C GLY A 44 5.58 -2.85 -4.63
N LYS A 45 5.12 -2.82 -3.39
CA LYS A 45 5.85 -3.25 -2.20
C LYS A 45 4.93 -4.09 -1.35
N TYR A 46 5.43 -5.23 -0.94
CA TYR A 46 4.68 -6.22 -0.19
C TYR A 46 5.54 -6.70 0.96
N GLU A 47 4.95 -6.82 2.14
CA GLU A 47 5.55 -7.33 3.35
C GLU A 47 4.64 -8.40 3.91
N PHE A 48 5.19 -9.59 4.08
CA PHE A 48 4.52 -10.73 4.69
C PHE A 48 5.43 -11.29 5.77
N CYS A 49 5.10 -11.00 7.03
CA CYS A 49 5.92 -11.33 8.19
C CYS A 49 7.37 -10.81 8.04
N CYS A 50 8.33 -11.72 7.86
CA CYS A 50 9.74 -11.37 7.67
C CYS A 50 10.13 -11.15 6.21
N PHE A 51 9.26 -11.50 5.27
CA PHE A 51 9.54 -11.42 3.84
C PHE A 51 9.05 -10.09 3.30
N GLN A 52 9.91 -9.39 2.55
CA GLN A 52 9.57 -8.17 1.86
C GLN A 52 9.89 -8.33 0.38
N GLU A 53 8.95 -7.96 -0.48
CA GLU A 53 9.10 -7.95 -1.93
C GLU A 53 8.85 -6.54 -2.44
N ALA A 54 9.61 -6.11 -3.44
CA ALA A 54 9.39 -4.87 -4.16
C ALA A 54 9.57 -5.12 -5.65
N PHE A 55 8.73 -4.53 -6.48
CA PHE A 55 8.91 -4.49 -7.93
C PHE A 55 8.65 -3.10 -8.50
N CYS A 56 9.30 -2.77 -9.60
CA CYS A 56 9.04 -1.58 -10.38
C CYS A 56 9.46 -1.79 -11.83
N CYS A 57 8.50 -1.66 -12.74
CA CYS A 57 8.69 -1.68 -14.19
C CYS A 57 8.26 -0.35 -14.83
N THR A 58 8.33 0.74 -14.05
CA THR A 58 7.99 2.09 -14.56
C THR A 58 9.21 2.69 -15.27
N ALA A 59 8.98 3.34 -16.41
CA ALA A 59 10.06 3.97 -17.16
C ALA A 59 10.73 5.08 -16.35
N GLY A 60 12.08 5.11 -16.39
CA GLY A 60 12.86 6.11 -15.65
C GLY A 60 13.02 5.84 -14.15
N THR A 61 12.64 4.64 -13.67
CA THR A 61 12.99 4.21 -12.30
C THR A 61 14.32 3.47 -12.29
N ASP A 62 15.10 3.69 -11.23
CA ASP A 62 16.37 3.01 -10.99
C ASP A 62 16.18 1.51 -10.72
N CYS A 63 17.14 0.71 -11.18
CA CYS A 63 17.15 -0.73 -10.96
C CYS A 63 17.36 -1.06 -9.47
N MET A 64 16.54 -1.97 -8.94
CA MET A 64 16.67 -2.55 -7.61
C MET A 64 17.71 -3.69 -7.62
N TRP A 65 18.92 -3.35 -7.19
CA TRP A 65 20.03 -4.28 -7.04
C TRP A 65 20.15 -4.83 -5.61
N CYS A 66 21.15 -5.68 -5.36
CA CYS A 66 21.48 -6.22 -4.04
C CYS A 66 22.15 -5.17 -3.13
N SER A 67 21.43 -4.09 -2.84
CA SER A 67 21.91 -2.99 -1.99
C SER A 67 21.02 -2.89 -0.76
N ALA A 68 21.36 -3.65 0.28
CA ALA A 68 20.68 -3.55 1.56
C ALA A 68 21.09 -2.22 2.24
N PRO A 69 20.15 -1.31 2.56
CA PRO A 69 20.49 -0.13 3.33
C PRO A 69 20.92 -0.52 4.76
N GLU A 70 22.08 -0.03 5.17
CA GLU A 70 22.59 -0.24 6.52
C GLU A 70 21.63 0.37 7.55
N GLY A 71 21.27 -0.40 8.59
CA GLY A 71 20.46 0.09 9.72
C GLY A 71 18.95 -0.17 9.65
N GLN A 72 18.40 -0.78 8.59
CA GLN A 72 16.96 -1.05 8.49
C GLN A 72 16.50 -2.40 9.10
N GLY A 73 17.39 -3.15 9.76
CA GLY A 73 17.05 -4.46 10.32
C GLY A 73 16.74 -5.52 9.24
N ILE A 74 17.34 -5.34 8.06
CA ILE A 74 17.28 -6.26 6.93
C ILE A 74 18.40 -7.29 7.11
N CYS A 75 18.03 -8.56 7.19
CA CYS A 75 18.96 -9.70 7.27
C CYS A 75 19.70 -9.90 5.95
N PHE A 76 18.98 -9.87 4.82
CA PHE A 76 19.56 -9.95 3.48
C PHE A 76 18.60 -9.35 2.44
N GLN A 77 19.15 -8.94 1.29
CA GLN A 77 18.39 -8.44 0.14
C GLN A 77 18.97 -9.04 -1.15
N LEU A 78 18.09 -9.53 -2.01
CA LEU A 78 18.38 -10.00 -3.35
C LEU A 78 17.62 -9.12 -4.35
N GLY A 79 18.35 -8.41 -5.22
CA GLY A 79 17.77 -7.57 -6.28
C GLY A 79 18.10 -8.11 -7.67
N LEU A 80 17.11 -8.12 -8.55
CA LEU A 80 17.18 -8.59 -9.94
C LEU A 80 16.89 -7.45 -10.94
N GLY A 81 17.10 -6.20 -10.53
CA GLY A 81 16.90 -5.01 -11.36
C GLY A 81 15.46 -4.50 -11.32
N CYS A 82 14.48 -5.26 -11.79
CA CYS A 82 13.06 -4.83 -11.74
C CYS A 82 12.31 -5.30 -10.50
N CYS A 83 12.87 -6.26 -9.75
CA CYS A 83 12.31 -6.76 -8.51
C CYS A 83 13.40 -6.98 -7.46
N ALA A 84 13.01 -6.95 -6.19
CA ALA A 84 13.87 -7.25 -5.05
C ALA A 84 13.09 -8.00 -3.97
N CYS A 85 13.77 -8.95 -3.34
CA CYS A 85 13.29 -9.67 -2.17
C CYS A 85 14.24 -9.40 -1.01
N ALA A 86 13.70 -9.11 0.16
CA ALA A 86 14.47 -8.89 1.37
C ALA A 86 13.86 -9.67 2.54
N CYS A 87 14.72 -10.10 3.46
CA CYS A 87 14.29 -10.65 4.74
C CYS A 87 14.58 -9.63 5.82
N ARG A 88 13.59 -9.28 6.64
CA ARG A 88 13.71 -8.31 7.74
C ARG A 88 13.03 -8.84 9.00
N MET A 89 13.34 -8.24 10.14
CA MET A 89 12.62 -8.55 11.37
C MET A 89 11.14 -8.16 11.23
N PRO A 90 10.18 -9.09 11.47
CA PRO A 90 8.77 -8.85 11.22
C PRO A 90 8.23 -7.70 12.09
N ARG A 91 7.57 -6.73 11.46
CA ARG A 91 6.88 -5.63 12.14
C ARG A 91 5.36 -5.68 11.97
N VAL A 92 4.91 -6.22 10.84
CA VAL A 92 3.50 -6.39 10.47
C VAL A 92 3.27 -7.82 9.99
N CYS A 93 2.04 -8.31 10.10
CA CYS A 93 1.71 -9.66 9.60
C CYS A 93 1.62 -9.67 8.08
N CYS A 94 0.86 -8.74 7.49
CA CYS A 94 0.74 -8.60 6.06
C CYS A 94 0.48 -7.13 5.74
N LYS A 95 1.30 -6.50 4.89
CA LYS A 95 1.04 -5.14 4.40
C LYS A 95 1.59 -5.00 3.01
N GLY A 96 0.82 -4.42 2.12
CA GLY A 96 1.23 -4.33 0.74
C GLY A 96 0.46 -3.28 -0.01
N GLN A 97 1.15 -2.67 -0.96
CA GLN A 97 0.56 -1.74 -1.88
C GLN A 97 1.27 -1.90 -3.21
N GLY A 98 0.50 -2.03 -4.28
CA GLY A 98 1.04 -1.98 -5.62
C GLY A 98 0.02 -1.48 -6.60
N HIS A 99 0.50 -1.19 -7.79
CA HIS A 99 -0.34 -0.89 -8.92
C HIS A 99 0.17 -1.61 -10.15
N CYS A 100 -0.77 -1.94 -11.02
CA CYS A 100 -0.53 -2.42 -12.36
C CYS A 100 -1.46 -1.64 -13.27
N CYS A 101 -0.88 -0.80 -14.13
CA CYS A 101 -1.63 0.14 -14.95
C CYS A 101 -2.51 1.05 -14.07
N CYS A 102 -3.80 1.16 -14.41
CA CYS A 102 -4.77 1.95 -13.67
C CYS A 102 -5.28 1.24 -12.40
N CYS A 103 -4.91 -0.01 -12.15
CA CYS A 103 -5.41 -0.76 -11.00
C CYS A 103 -4.41 -0.64 -9.84
N VAL A 104 -4.90 -0.21 -8.69
CA VAL A 104 -4.13 -0.10 -7.46
C VAL A 104 -4.72 -1.07 -6.45
N ASP A 105 -3.89 -1.97 -5.95
CA ASP A 105 -4.26 -2.90 -4.91
C ASP A 105 -3.48 -2.57 -3.63
N SER A 106 -4.18 -2.46 -2.51
CA SER A 106 -3.56 -2.31 -1.20
C SER A 106 -4.17 -3.26 -0.19
N TYR A 107 -3.36 -3.74 0.74
CA TYR A 107 -3.81 -4.63 1.79
C TYR A 107 -3.03 -4.41 3.09
N ALA A 108 -3.70 -4.60 4.22
CA ALA A 108 -3.06 -4.56 5.54
C ALA A 108 -3.78 -5.48 6.53
N CYS A 109 -3.04 -6.38 7.17
CA CYS A 109 -3.47 -7.23 8.26
C CYS A 109 -2.46 -7.13 9.42
N PRO A 110 -2.87 -6.66 10.61
CA PRO A 110 -4.16 -6.03 10.90
C PRO A 110 -4.38 -4.74 10.08
N THR A 111 -5.64 -4.37 9.84
CA THR A 111 -5.98 -3.15 9.10
C THR A 111 -5.43 -1.91 9.80
N ASP A 112 -4.90 -0.97 9.03
CA ASP A 112 -4.32 0.27 9.55
C ASP A 112 -5.10 1.51 9.05
N ARG A 113 -4.52 2.71 9.22
CA ARG A 113 -5.11 3.96 8.74
C ARG A 113 -5.09 4.09 7.22
N GLU A 114 -4.18 3.38 6.55
CA GLU A 114 -4.01 3.43 5.10
C GLU A 114 -5.04 2.53 4.42
N VAL A 115 -5.21 1.31 4.94
CA VAL A 115 -6.17 0.32 4.46
C VAL A 115 -7.26 0.08 5.51
N PRO A 116 -8.33 0.90 5.52
CA PRO A 116 -9.43 0.75 6.48
C PRO A 116 -10.28 -0.48 6.15
N CYS A 117 -10.92 -1.04 7.18
CA CYS A 117 -11.90 -2.10 6.99
C CYS A 117 -13.16 -1.59 6.26
N ALA A 118 -13.27 -1.96 4.98
CA ALA A 118 -14.35 -1.58 4.09
C ALA A 118 -14.75 -2.73 3.17
N ILE A 119 -16.03 -2.82 2.84
CA ILE A 119 -16.55 -3.70 1.79
C ILE A 119 -17.03 -2.81 0.65
N THR A 120 -16.44 -2.96 -0.53
CA THR A 120 -16.84 -2.23 -1.73
C THR A 120 -17.13 -3.23 -2.83
N ILE A 121 -18.25 -3.04 -3.51
CA ILE A 121 -18.62 -3.82 -4.69
C ILE A 121 -18.97 -2.84 -5.80
N LEU A 122 -18.19 -2.82 -6.88
CA LEU A 122 -18.40 -1.95 -8.05
C LEU A 122 -18.57 -0.46 -7.68
N GLY A 123 -17.76 0.02 -6.76
CA GLY A 123 -17.76 1.42 -6.30
C GLY A 123 -18.79 1.75 -5.23
N LEU A 124 -19.68 0.81 -4.85
CA LEU A 124 -20.55 0.94 -3.69
C LEU A 124 -19.80 0.51 -2.43
N THR A 125 -19.31 1.47 -1.67
CA THR A 125 -18.51 1.25 -0.46
C THR A 125 -19.38 1.29 0.79
N CYS A 126 -19.25 0.25 1.62
CA CYS A 126 -19.65 0.20 3.02
C CYS A 126 -18.39 0.21 3.89
N CYS A 127 -18.11 1.33 4.56
CA CYS A 127 -17.00 1.39 5.54
C CYS A 127 -17.51 0.97 6.92
N PHE A 128 -16.83 0.03 7.58
CA PHE A 128 -17.23 -0.43 8.92
C PHE A 128 -16.49 0.28 10.05
N ARG A 129 -15.30 0.85 9.76
CA ARG A 129 -14.45 1.53 10.75
C ARG A 129 -15.14 2.71 11.46
N TRP A 130 -16.11 3.37 10.83
CA TRP A 130 -16.72 4.64 11.28
C TRP A 130 -18.26 4.59 11.38
N GLY A 131 -18.81 3.38 11.48
CA GLY A 131 -20.24 3.08 11.34
C GLY A 131 -20.66 2.84 9.88
N PRO A 132 -21.78 2.11 9.65
CA PRO A 132 -22.21 1.72 8.31
C PRO A 132 -22.54 2.97 7.49
N ARG A 133 -21.73 3.21 6.46
CA ARG A 133 -21.88 4.36 5.55
C ARG A 133 -21.76 3.89 4.14
N PHE A 134 -22.70 4.33 3.32
CA PHE A 134 -22.75 4.01 1.90
C PHE A 134 -22.19 5.18 1.10
N ALA A 135 -21.33 4.85 0.15
CA ALA A 135 -20.75 5.78 -0.80
C ALA A 135 -20.72 5.13 -2.18
N CYS A 136 -20.80 5.93 -3.24
CA CYS A 136 -20.74 5.46 -4.62
C CYS A 136 -19.63 6.22 -5.35
N CYS A 137 -18.67 5.52 -5.93
CA CYS A 137 -17.58 6.09 -6.74
C CYS A 137 -16.78 7.20 -6.04
N ASN A 138 -16.67 7.13 -4.71
CA ASN A 138 -15.92 8.11 -3.93
C ASN A 138 -14.42 7.78 -3.93
N THR A 139 -13.63 8.83 -3.90
CA THR A 139 -12.19 8.72 -3.64
C THR A 139 -11.93 8.32 -2.19
N GLN A 140 -10.77 7.71 -1.92
CA GLN A 140 -10.39 7.39 -0.54
C GLN A 140 -10.39 8.64 0.37
N ARG A 141 -9.97 9.80 -0.17
CA ARG A 141 -10.01 11.07 0.54
C ARG A 141 -11.43 11.45 0.98
N GLN A 142 -12.41 11.30 0.10
CA GLN A 142 -13.81 11.61 0.41
C GLN A 142 -14.40 10.64 1.45
N LEU A 143 -13.97 9.38 1.44
CA LEU A 143 -14.41 8.40 2.45
C LEU A 143 -13.81 8.70 3.82
N ARG A 144 -12.53 9.08 3.89
CA ARG A 144 -11.86 9.50 5.12
C ARG A 144 -12.49 10.79 5.68
N ALA A 145 -12.71 11.79 4.84
CA ALA A 145 -13.31 13.07 5.26
C ALA A 145 -14.77 12.94 5.71
N ARG A 146 -15.51 11.94 5.20
CA ARG A 146 -16.86 11.65 5.69
C ARG A 146 -16.83 10.93 7.04
N GLY A 147 -15.79 10.17 7.37
CA GLY A 147 -15.60 9.58 8.70
C GLY A 147 -15.63 10.67 9.77
N GLY A 148 -16.44 10.49 10.82
CA GLY A 148 -16.45 11.39 11.98
C GLY A 148 -15.14 11.28 12.78
N PRO A 149 -15.08 11.78 14.02
CA PRO A 149 -13.85 11.72 14.84
C PRO A 149 -13.36 10.27 15.06
N GLU A 150 -12.03 10.14 15.10
CA GLU A 150 -11.26 8.89 15.13
C GLU A 150 -11.69 7.92 16.24
N PRO A 151 -12.17 6.69 15.95
CA PRO A 151 -12.25 5.66 16.96
C PRO A 151 -10.82 5.27 17.33
N PRO A 152 -10.53 5.12 18.63
CA PRO A 152 -9.18 4.84 19.11
C PRO A 152 -8.58 3.64 18.37
N SER A 153 -7.27 3.72 18.11
CA SER A 153 -6.51 2.62 17.54
C SER A 153 -6.64 1.39 18.46
N CYS A 154 -6.63 0.19 17.86
CA CYS A 154 -6.79 -1.09 18.56
C CYS A 154 -5.72 -1.32 19.65
N GLU A 155 -4.63 -0.54 19.64
CA GLU A 155 -3.60 -0.51 20.70
C GLU A 155 -4.16 -0.08 22.07
N THR A 156 -5.32 0.58 22.11
CA THR A 156 -5.91 1.09 23.35
C THR A 156 -6.85 0.10 24.06
N MET A 157 -7.12 -1.08 23.47
CA MET A 157 -8.01 -2.10 24.04
C MET A 157 -7.29 -3.19 24.84
N SER A 158 -6.02 -2.99 25.18
CA SER A 158 -5.29 -3.79 26.17
C SER A 158 -5.22 -3.05 27.51
N ARG A 159 -6.33 -3.06 28.27
CA ARG A 159 -6.33 -2.84 29.73
C ARG A 159 -7.27 -3.83 30.38
#